data_AF-A0A7J6BYY4-F1
#
_entry.id   AF-A0A7J6BYY4-F1
#
_cell.length_a   1.000
_cell.length_b   1.000
_cell.length_c   1.000
_cell.angle_alpha   90.00
_cell.angle_beta   90.00
_cell.angle_gamma   90.00
#
_symmetry.space_group_name_H-M   'P 1'
#
loop_
_entity.id
_entity.type
_entity.pdbx_description
1 polymer ?
#
loop_
_entity_poly.entity_id
_entity_poly.type
_entity_poly.pdbx_seq_one_letter_code
_entity_poly.pdbx_strand_id
1 'polypeptide(L)'
;MAEEEFTDINGNSISLDCQSHSAFCREFTVTSPKLSLRKVMIYTCFVWLFAYAVFFFTENTTVLSSAIILTLAGMMIHIHFVKVDHETLLIIGSLGVQLSSSYASGRESTIFIEMNKLKDIVINEAVYMHSIIYYLCILIKDPADPETVTSVVPLFPSSKPRLNCLVQMYRSCQEILAQSR
;
A
#
# COMPACT_ATOMS: atom_id res chain seq x y z
N MET A 1 4.17 -7.01 -22.79
CA MET A 1 4.99 -6.48 -21.68
C MET A 1 4.80 -7.47 -20.56
N ALA A 2 5.86 -8.14 -20.09
CA ALA A 2 5.72 -9.10 -19.00
C ALA A 2 5.18 -8.36 -17.77
N GLU A 3 4.07 -8.83 -17.20
CA GLU A 3 3.62 -8.37 -15.88
C GLU A 3 4.67 -8.82 -14.88
N GLU A 4 5.66 -7.96 -14.60
CA GLU A 4 6.63 -8.23 -13.55
C GLU A 4 5.90 -8.27 -12.21
N GLU A 5 5.89 -9.44 -11.59
CA GLU A 5 5.22 -9.66 -10.32
C GLU A 5 6.05 -9.01 -9.20
N PHE A 6 5.61 -7.85 -8.70
CA PHE A 6 6.29 -7.16 -7.62
C PHE A 6 5.96 -7.79 -6.28
N THR A 7 6.91 -7.71 -5.34
CA THR A 7 6.76 -8.25 -4.00
C THR A 7 7.19 -7.26 -2.92
N ASP A 8 6.56 -7.37 -1.77
CA ASP A 8 6.93 -6.71 -0.50
C ASP A 8 8.24 -7.29 0.06
N ILE A 9 8.89 -6.59 1.00
CA ILE A 9 9.97 -7.15 1.83
C ILE A 9 9.58 -8.51 2.46
N ASN A 10 8.30 -8.68 2.80
CA ASN A 10 7.75 -9.92 3.38
C ASN A 10 7.47 -11.03 2.34
N GLY A 11 7.63 -10.76 1.04
CA GLY A 11 7.36 -11.73 -0.03
C GLY A 11 5.89 -11.83 -0.44
N ASN A 12 5.02 -10.93 0.04
CA ASN A 12 3.64 -10.82 -0.45
C ASN A 12 3.64 -10.16 -1.83
N SER A 13 2.74 -10.57 -2.73
CA SER A 13 2.58 -9.92 -4.02
C SER A 13 2.04 -8.50 -3.85
N ILE A 14 2.54 -7.59 -4.67
CA ILE A 14 2.13 -6.19 -4.74
C ILE A 14 1.84 -5.90 -6.21
N SER A 15 0.76 -5.17 -6.48
CA SER A 15 0.53 -4.62 -7.82
C SER A 15 0.96 -3.16 -7.86
N LEU A 16 1.83 -2.85 -8.83
CA LEU A 16 2.20 -1.49 -9.19
C LEU A 16 1.36 -1.07 -10.40
N ASP A 17 0.52 -0.05 -10.23
CA ASP A 17 -0.12 0.63 -11.35
C ASP A 17 0.57 1.97 -11.59
N CYS A 18 0.82 2.30 -12.85
CA CYS A 18 1.52 3.51 -13.26
C CYS A 18 0.69 4.22 -14.33
N GLN A 19 0.04 5.31 -13.94
CA GLN A 19 -0.78 6.12 -14.83
C GLN A 19 -0.03 7.40 -15.20
N SER A 20 0.25 7.59 -16.49
CA SER A 20 0.85 8.83 -17.00
C SER A 20 -0.25 9.73 -17.53
N HIS A 21 -0.58 10.79 -16.78
CA HIS A 21 -1.60 11.76 -17.19
C HIS A 21 -1.05 12.77 -18.20
N SER A 22 0.23 13.13 -18.09
CA SER A 22 0.93 13.99 -19.06
C SER A 22 2.44 13.71 -19.06
N ALA A 23 3.22 14.42 -19.88
CA ALA A 23 4.68 14.33 -19.86
C ALA A 23 5.28 14.73 -18.50
N PHE A 24 4.61 15.62 -17.76
CA PHE A 24 5.06 16.17 -16.49
C PHE A 24 4.26 15.67 -15.27
N CYS A 25 3.27 14.80 -15.50
CA CYS A 25 2.37 14.30 -14.46
C CYS A 25 2.23 12.79 -14.55
N ARG A 26 2.66 12.10 -13.49
CA ARG A 26 2.59 10.64 -13.38
C ARG A 26 2.17 10.25 -11.97
N GLU A 27 1.33 9.23 -11.91
CA GLU A 27 0.76 8.69 -10.70
C GLU A 27 1.20 7.23 -10.57
N PHE A 28 1.75 6.88 -9.40
CA PHE A 28 2.12 5.52 -9.06
C PHE A 28 1.22 5.05 -7.93
N THR A 29 0.47 3.99 -8.18
CA THR A 29 -0.42 3.39 -7.19
C THR A 29 0.11 2.02 -6.81
N VAL A 30 0.50 1.88 -5.56
CA VAL A 30 0.90 0.61 -4.97
C VAL A 30 -0.27 0.06 -4.20
N THR A 31 -0.73 -1.11 -4.64
CA THR A 31 -1.79 -1.83 -3.95
C THR A 31 -1.22 -3.10 -3.35
N SER A 32 -1.36 -3.22 -2.03
CA SER A 32 -1.00 -4.44 -1.30
C SER A 32 -2.27 -5.26 -1.02
N PRO A 33 -2.49 -6.39 -1.70
CA PRO A 33 -3.58 -7.29 -1.35
C PRO A 33 -3.29 -7.96 -0.01
N LYS A 34 -3.71 -7.33 1.09
CA LYS A 34 -3.60 -7.91 2.44
C LYS A 34 -4.53 -9.12 2.66
N LEU A 35 -5.43 -9.39 1.71
CA LEU A 35 -6.43 -10.47 1.79
C LEU A 35 -6.27 -11.51 0.69
N SER A 36 -5.97 -12.73 1.10
CA SER A 36 -6.28 -13.90 0.28
C SER A 36 -7.76 -14.26 0.50
N LEU A 37 -8.65 -13.80 -0.39
CA LEU A 37 -10.07 -14.18 -0.39
C LEU A 37 -10.27 -15.69 -0.33
N ARG A 38 -9.35 -16.45 -0.94
CA ARG A 38 -9.31 -17.92 -0.88
C ARG A 38 -9.21 -18.45 0.54
N LYS A 39 -8.35 -17.87 1.38
CA LYS A 39 -8.22 -18.28 2.80
C LYS A 39 -9.52 -18.00 3.56
N VAL A 40 -10.10 -16.82 3.37
CA VAL A 40 -11.39 -16.45 4.00
C VAL A 40 -12.48 -17.43 3.59
N MET A 41 -12.56 -17.78 2.30
CA MET A 41 -13.55 -18.73 1.77
C MET A 41 -13.39 -20.14 2.36
N ILE A 42 -12.16 -20.59 2.57
CA ILE A 42 -11.87 -21.89 3.20
C ILE A 42 -12.34 -21.87 4.66
N TYR A 43 -11.98 -20.84 5.43
CA TYR A 43 -12.38 -20.73 6.83
C TYR A 43 -13.90 -20.65 6.99
N THR A 44 -14.59 -19.88 6.14
CA THR A 44 -16.05 -19.83 6.18
C THR A 44 -16.65 -21.19 5.84
N CYS A 45 -16.17 -21.88 4.80
CA CYS A 45 -16.66 -23.21 4.45
C CYS A 45 -16.53 -24.23 5.60
N PHE A 46 -15.40 -24.22 6.33
CA PHE A 46 -15.23 -25.07 7.52
C PHE A 46 -16.21 -24.74 8.64
N VAL A 47 -16.43 -23.46 8.93
CA VAL A 47 -17.39 -23.04 9.96
C VAL A 47 -18.82 -23.47 9.60
N TRP A 48 -19.19 -23.37 8.32
CA TRP A 48 -20.51 -23.78 7.83
C TRP A 48 -20.69 -25.31 7.87
N LEU A 49 -19.69 -26.09 7.47
CA LEU A 49 -19.71 -27.56 7.59
C LEU A 49 -19.86 -28.00 9.05
N PHE A 50 -19.14 -27.35 9.96
CA PHE A 50 -19.24 -27.65 11.39
C PHE A 50 -20.62 -27.29 11.97
N ALA A 51 -21.15 -26.12 11.64
CA ALA A 51 -22.49 -25.71 12.06
C ALA A 51 -23.59 -26.67 11.56
N TYR A 52 -23.46 -27.15 10.31
CA TYR A 52 -24.39 -28.12 9.74
C TYR A 52 -24.30 -29.50 10.43
N ALA A 53 -23.08 -29.96 10.75
CA ALA A 53 -22.91 -31.20 11.51
C ALA A 53 -23.54 -31.12 12.90
N VAL A 54 -23.38 -30.00 13.62
CA VAL A 54 -24.02 -29.79 14.92
C VAL A 54 -25.55 -29.73 14.80
N PHE A 55 -26.07 -29.08 13.76
CA PHE A 55 -27.51 -29.07 13.47
C PHE A 55 -28.06 -30.49 13.26
N PHE A 56 -27.35 -31.34 12.51
CA PHE A 56 -27.73 -32.73 12.27
C PHE A 56 -27.82 -33.55 13.56
N PHE A 57 -26.93 -33.32 14.54
CA PHE A 57 -26.95 -34.03 15.82
C PHE A 57 -27.98 -33.49 16.82
N THR A 58 -28.34 -32.20 16.73
CA THR A 58 -29.12 -31.52 17.79
C THR A 58 -30.55 -31.19 17.37
N GLU A 59 -30.89 -31.32 16.07
CA GLU A 59 -32.18 -30.91 15.45
C GLU A 59 -32.65 -29.50 15.85
N ASN A 60 -31.73 -28.64 16.28
CA ASN A 60 -32.04 -27.35 16.87
C ASN A 60 -31.74 -26.21 15.89
N THR A 61 -32.79 -25.62 15.34
CA THR A 61 -32.71 -24.54 14.34
C THR A 61 -32.06 -23.26 14.89
N THR A 62 -32.08 -23.06 16.22
CA THR A 62 -31.47 -21.90 16.88
C THR A 62 -29.94 -21.92 16.77
N VAL A 63 -29.33 -23.11 16.73
CA VAL A 63 -27.87 -23.24 16.57
C VAL A 63 -27.45 -22.78 15.17
N LEU A 64 -28.20 -23.18 14.14
CA LEU A 64 -27.93 -22.79 12.77
C LEU A 64 -28.09 -21.27 12.55
N SER A 65 -29.19 -20.68 13.06
CA SER A 65 -29.41 -19.23 12.91
C SER A 65 -28.36 -18.39 13.63
N SER A 66 -27.93 -18.79 14.83
CA SER A 66 -26.87 -18.11 15.56
C SER A 66 -25.52 -18.17 14.84
N ALA A 67 -25.17 -19.31 14.23
CA ALA A 67 -23.94 -19.47 13.46
C ALA A 67 -23.93 -18.58 12.20
N ILE A 68 -25.08 -18.43 11.52
CA ILE A 68 -25.22 -17.55 10.36
C ILE A 68 -24.99 -16.09 10.76
N ILE A 69 -25.62 -15.62 11.83
CA ILE A 69 -25.46 -14.24 12.30
C ILE A 69 -24.00 -13.97 12.69
N LEU A 70 -23.37 -14.90 13.42
CA LEU A 70 -21.99 -14.75 13.88
C LEU A 70 -20.98 -14.77 12.73
N THR A 71 -21.21 -15.61 11.72
CA THR A 71 -20.37 -15.63 10.50
C THR A 71 -20.55 -14.38 9.66
N LEU A 72 -21.78 -13.86 9.50
CA LEU A 72 -22.03 -12.59 8.79
C LEU A 72 -21.39 -11.40 9.51
N ALA A 73 -21.57 -11.29 10.82
CA ALA A 73 -20.96 -10.23 11.63
C ALA A 73 -19.44 -10.32 11.59
N GLY A 74 -18.89 -11.53 11.77
CA GLY A 74 -17.45 -11.79 11.65
C GLY A 74 -16.90 -11.43 10.27
N MET A 75 -17.62 -11.77 9.20
CA MET A 75 -17.20 -11.41 7.84
C MET A 75 -17.26 -9.90 7.61
N MET A 76 -18.29 -9.20 8.11
CA MET A 76 -18.37 -7.74 8.01
C MET A 76 -17.24 -7.04 8.75
N ILE A 77 -16.94 -7.45 9.98
CA ILE A 77 -15.80 -6.92 10.75
C ILE A 77 -14.49 -7.23 10.03
N HIS A 78 -14.29 -8.48 9.60
CA HIS A 78 -13.06 -8.88 8.92
C HIS A 78 -12.86 -8.16 7.57
N ILE A 79 -13.92 -7.90 6.82
CA ILE A 79 -13.84 -7.11 5.59
C ILE A 79 -13.48 -5.66 5.90
N HIS A 80 -14.15 -5.03 6.88
CA HIS A 80 -13.88 -3.65 7.26
C HIS A 80 -12.45 -3.44 7.77
N PHE A 81 -11.88 -4.43 8.47
CA PHE A 81 -10.53 -4.33 9.00
C PHE A 81 -9.42 -4.66 8.00
N VAL A 82 -9.71 -5.44 6.96
CA VAL A 82 -8.63 -6.04 6.15
C VAL A 82 -8.70 -5.65 4.66
N LYS A 83 -9.74 -4.95 4.20
CA LYS A 83 -9.92 -4.64 2.77
C LYS A 83 -9.20 -3.35 2.32
N VAL A 84 -7.87 -3.53 2.17
CA VAL A 84 -6.92 -2.84 1.28
C VAL A 84 -6.42 -1.45 1.68
N ASP A 85 -5.10 -1.36 1.87
CA ASP A 85 -4.36 -0.09 1.92
C ASP A 85 -3.82 0.21 0.52
N HIS A 86 -4.24 1.36 -0.01
CA HIS A 86 -3.74 1.92 -1.26
C HIS A 86 -2.80 3.08 -0.93
N GLU A 87 -1.59 3.03 -1.48
CA GLU A 87 -0.64 4.13 -1.38
C GLU A 87 -0.39 4.67 -2.77
N THR A 88 -0.67 5.96 -2.98
CA THR A 88 -0.48 6.63 -4.26
C THR A 88 0.54 7.75 -4.14
N LEU A 89 1.42 7.83 -5.14
CA LEU A 89 2.41 8.87 -5.30
C LEU A 89 2.13 9.58 -6.62
N LEU A 90 1.68 10.82 -6.53
CA LEU A 90 1.44 11.68 -7.68
C LEU A 90 2.57 12.70 -7.77
N ILE A 91 3.27 12.71 -8.91
CA ILE A 91 4.36 13.65 -9.18
C ILE A 91 3.90 14.60 -10.27
N ILE A 92 3.98 15.89 -9.97
CA ILE A 92 3.68 16.99 -10.89
C ILE A 92 4.92 17.84 -10.98
N GLY A 93 5.69 17.72 -12.07
CA GLY A 93 6.99 18.38 -12.23
C GLY A 93 6.94 19.91 -12.01
N SER A 94 5.84 20.57 -12.35
CA SER A 94 5.68 22.01 -12.16
C SER A 94 5.24 22.45 -10.76
N LEU A 95 4.69 21.54 -9.95
CA LEU A 95 4.01 21.89 -8.70
C LEU A 95 4.68 21.25 -7.49
N GLY A 96 4.95 19.95 -7.55
CA GLY A 96 5.46 19.19 -6.43
C GLY A 96 5.02 17.73 -6.46
N VAL A 97 5.13 17.09 -5.30
CA VAL A 97 4.85 15.67 -5.10
C VAL A 97 3.77 15.51 -4.05
N GLN A 98 2.76 14.71 -4.36
CA GLN A 98 1.67 14.37 -3.46
C GLN A 98 1.75 12.88 -3.12
N LEU A 99 1.76 12.58 -1.83
CA LEU A 99 1.62 11.22 -1.31
C LEU A 99 0.22 11.10 -0.69
N SER A 100 -0.61 10.17 -1.18
CA SER A 100 -1.86 9.79 -0.50
C SER A 100 -1.76 8.36 0.01
N SER A 101 -2.23 8.14 1.22
CA SER A 101 -2.38 6.82 1.83
C SER A 101 -3.83 6.66 2.25
N SER A 102 -4.53 5.77 1.57
CA SER A 102 -5.92 5.44 1.85
C SER A 102 -5.97 4.11 2.59
N TYR A 103 -6.54 4.14 3.79
CA TYR A 103 -6.66 2.98 4.66
C TYR A 103 -8.08 2.39 4.57
N ALA A 104 -8.19 1.07 4.72
CA ALA A 104 -9.47 0.35 4.71
C ALA A 104 -10.52 0.89 5.71
N SER A 105 -10.06 1.55 6.78
CA SER A 105 -10.92 2.24 7.76
C SER A 105 -11.60 3.51 7.20
N GLY A 106 -11.36 3.88 5.94
CA GLY A 106 -11.81 5.14 5.33
C GLY A 106 -10.98 6.36 5.74
N ARG A 107 -9.89 6.14 6.49
CA ARG A 107 -8.94 7.21 6.81
C ARG A 107 -8.09 7.44 5.57
N GLU A 108 -8.06 8.68 5.09
CA GLU A 108 -7.15 9.10 4.05
C GLU A 108 -6.15 10.10 4.63
N SER A 109 -4.87 9.92 4.31
CA SER A 109 -3.80 10.83 4.71
C SER A 109 -3.08 11.28 3.46
N THR A 110 -3.22 12.56 3.13
CA THR A 110 -2.59 13.16 1.95
C THR A 110 -1.58 14.20 2.40
N ILE A 111 -0.33 14.06 1.93
CA ILE A 111 0.77 14.97 2.19
C ILE A 111 1.22 15.53 0.85
N PHE A 112 1.24 16.87 0.74
CA PHE A 112 1.73 17.56 -0.45
C PHE A 112 3.04 18.29 -0.14
N ILE A 113 4.05 18.07 -0.97
CA ILE A 113 5.37 18.67 -0.87
C ILE A 113 5.60 19.51 -2.12
N GLU A 114 5.74 20.81 -1.93
CA GLU A 114 5.99 21.78 -3.00
C GLU A 114 7.37 21.55 -3.64
N MET A 115 7.46 21.79 -4.96
CA MET A 115 8.70 21.59 -5.72
C MET A 115 9.87 22.43 -5.18
N ASN A 116 9.60 23.64 -4.66
CA ASN A 116 10.64 24.50 -4.08
C ASN A 116 11.31 23.88 -2.84
N LYS A 117 10.54 23.17 -2.01
CA LYS A 117 11.02 22.51 -0.80
C LYS A 117 11.65 21.14 -1.08
N LEU A 118 11.34 20.56 -2.24
CA LEU A 118 11.89 19.28 -2.67
C LEU A 118 13.35 19.42 -3.10
N LYS A 119 14.25 18.67 -2.45
CA LYS A 119 15.66 18.56 -2.84
C LYS A 119 15.84 17.52 -3.93
N ASP A 120 15.46 16.29 -3.60
CA ASP A 120 15.54 15.15 -4.50
C ASP A 120 14.70 14.00 -3.97
N ILE A 121 14.47 13.00 -4.80
CA ILE A 121 13.89 11.71 -4.42
C ILE A 121 15.02 10.69 -4.47
N VAL A 122 15.23 9.92 -3.41
CA VAL A 122 16.32 8.93 -3.36
C VAL A 122 15.82 7.59 -2.84
N ILE A 123 16.49 6.53 -3.26
CA ILE A 123 16.35 5.22 -2.63
C ILE A 123 17.32 5.20 -1.45
N ASN A 124 16.78 5.15 -0.23
CA ASN A 124 17.59 5.02 0.97
C ASN A 124 17.66 3.56 1.43
N GLU A 125 18.84 3.18 1.90
CA GLU A 125 19.08 1.92 2.60
C GLU A 125 18.98 2.16 4.10
N ALA A 126 18.24 1.33 4.81
CA ALA A 126 18.18 1.35 6.26
C ALA A 126 18.41 -0.04 6.85
N VAL A 127 19.11 -0.06 7.98
CA VAL A 127 19.22 -1.24 8.83
C VAL A 127 18.01 -1.28 9.75
N TYR A 128 17.16 -2.27 9.56
CA TYR A 128 15.99 -2.51 10.40
C TYR A 128 16.14 -3.83 11.15
N MET A 129 16.34 -3.74 12.46
CA MET A 129 16.61 -4.88 13.35
C MET A 129 17.84 -5.69 12.90
N HIS A 130 17.63 -6.82 12.24
CA HIS A 130 18.67 -7.73 11.74
C HIS A 130 18.69 -7.82 10.20
N SER A 131 17.96 -6.94 9.52
CA SER A 131 17.77 -6.97 8.07
C SER A 131 18.02 -5.60 7.45
N ILE A 132 18.56 -5.59 6.23
CA ILE A 132 18.72 -4.38 5.42
C ILE A 132 17.45 -4.22 4.57
N ILE A 133 16.84 -3.03 4.63
CA ILE A 133 15.66 -2.68 3.83
C ILE A 133 15.95 -1.47 2.95
N TYR A 134 15.40 -1.49 1.74
CA TYR A 134 15.44 -0.36 0.81
C TYR A 134 14.06 0.30 0.78
N TYR A 135 14.02 1.63 0.84
CA TYR A 135 12.78 2.38 0.73
C TYR A 135 13.01 3.70 -0.02
N LEU A 136 11.98 4.16 -0.72
CA LEU A 136 12.05 5.42 -1.46
C LEU A 136 11.72 6.54 -0.49
N CYS A 137 12.43 7.66 -0.57
CA CYS A 137 12.15 8.82 0.28
C CYS A 137 12.38 10.13 -0.45
N ILE A 138 11.65 11.16 0.00
CA ILE A 138 11.80 12.53 -0.47
C ILE A 138 12.70 13.27 0.51
N LEU A 139 13.75 13.89 -0.02
CA LEU A 139 14.63 14.79 0.72
C LEU A 139 14.07 16.21 0.66
N ILE A 140 13.88 16.83 1.81
CA ILE A 140 13.37 18.21 1.93
C ILE A 140 14.53 19.16 2.24
N LYS A 141 14.62 20.26 1.49
CA LYS A 141 15.62 21.34 1.69
C LYS A 141 15.34 22.13 2.95
N ASP A 142 16.38 22.63 3.58
CA ASP A 142 16.24 23.62 4.65
C ASP A 142 15.88 25.00 4.10
N PRO A 143 14.89 25.70 4.70
CA PRO A 143 14.63 27.09 4.35
C PRO A 143 15.81 28.03 4.64
N ALA A 144 16.69 27.70 5.58
CA ALA A 144 17.85 28.52 5.95
C ALA A 144 19.10 28.21 5.11
N ASP A 145 19.30 26.96 4.70
CA ASP A 145 20.42 26.54 3.84
C ASP A 145 19.99 25.45 2.83
N PRO A 146 19.86 25.77 1.53
CA PRO A 146 19.39 24.83 0.51
C PRO A 146 20.35 23.64 0.26
N GLU A 147 21.61 23.73 0.73
CA GLU A 147 22.56 22.60 0.68
C GLU A 147 22.25 21.55 1.76
N THR A 148 21.58 21.93 2.85
CA THR A 148 21.25 21.02 3.96
C THR A 148 19.88 20.36 3.80
N VAL A 149 19.78 19.10 4.26
CA VAL A 149 18.54 18.32 4.28
C VAL A 149 17.94 18.39 5.67
N THR A 150 16.75 18.97 5.81
CA THR A 150 16.07 19.12 7.11
C THR A 150 15.27 17.88 7.49
N SER A 151 14.62 17.25 6.52
CA SER A 151 13.70 16.15 6.77
C SER A 151 13.66 15.16 5.61
N VAL A 152 13.39 13.90 5.97
CA VAL A 152 13.26 12.79 5.03
C VAL A 152 11.85 12.23 5.19
N VAL A 153 11.08 12.24 4.10
CA VAL A 153 9.72 11.69 4.09
C VAL A 153 9.76 10.33 3.39
N PRO A 154 9.55 9.21 4.10
CA PRO A 154 9.48 7.91 3.46
C PRO A 154 8.24 7.79 2.59
N LEU A 155 8.40 7.20 1.42
CA LEU A 155 7.33 6.85 0.51
C LEU A 155 6.95 5.38 0.72
N PHE A 156 5.67 5.09 0.60
CA PHE A 156 5.11 3.73 0.71
C PHE A 156 5.41 3.01 2.05
N PRO A 157 5.17 3.64 3.22
CA PRO A 157 5.51 3.07 4.53
C PRO A 157 4.74 1.78 4.85
N SER A 158 3.55 1.58 4.29
CA SER A 158 2.69 0.43 4.57
C SER A 158 2.94 -0.73 3.62
N SER A 159 3.16 -0.45 2.33
CA SER A 159 3.32 -1.49 1.30
C SER A 159 4.76 -2.00 1.17
N LYS A 160 5.76 -1.22 1.59
CA LYS A 160 7.20 -1.60 1.64
C LYS A 160 7.69 -2.41 0.42
N PRO A 161 7.53 -1.87 -0.80
CA PRO A 161 7.91 -2.58 -2.01
C PRO A 161 9.41 -2.89 -2.05
N ARG A 162 9.78 -4.04 -2.65
CA ARG A 162 11.20 -4.40 -2.87
C ARG A 162 11.90 -3.49 -3.86
N LEU A 163 13.23 -3.56 -3.83
CA LEU A 163 14.13 -2.75 -4.66
C LEU A 163 13.78 -2.76 -6.16
N ASN A 164 13.38 -3.89 -6.74
CA ASN A 164 13.01 -3.97 -8.16
C ASN A 164 11.88 -3.00 -8.53
N CYS A 165 10.81 -2.99 -7.72
CA CYS A 165 9.67 -2.08 -7.88
C CYS A 165 10.10 -0.63 -7.64
N LEU A 166 10.91 -0.43 -6.59
CA LEU A 166 11.41 0.87 -6.17
C LEU A 166 12.27 1.55 -7.23
N VAL A 167 13.13 0.78 -7.91
CA VAL A 167 14.00 1.27 -8.99
C VAL A 167 13.19 1.74 -10.19
N GLN A 168 12.11 1.02 -10.54
CA GLN A 168 11.23 1.43 -11.63
C GLN A 168 10.51 2.74 -11.33
N MET A 169 9.97 2.86 -10.12
CA MET A 169 9.36 4.10 -9.64
C MET A 169 10.38 5.24 -9.66
N TYR A 170 11.55 5.03 -9.04
CA TYR A 170 12.61 6.03 -8.96
C TYR A 170 13.01 6.56 -10.34
N ARG A 171 13.28 5.68 -11.31
CA ARG A 171 13.61 6.09 -12.69
C ARG A 171 12.52 6.97 -13.29
N SER A 172 11.27 6.54 -13.14
CA SER A 172 10.12 7.26 -13.65
C SER A 172 9.92 8.62 -12.97
N CYS A 173 10.18 8.71 -11.66
CA CYS A 173 10.17 9.97 -10.92
C CYS A 173 11.27 10.89 -11.45
N GLN A 174 12.49 10.37 -11.60
CA GLN A 174 13.66 11.15 -12.01
C GLN A 174 13.51 11.71 -13.43
N GLU A 175 12.90 10.96 -14.35
CA GLU A 175 12.56 11.44 -15.68
C GLU A 175 11.71 12.72 -15.64
N ILE A 176 10.73 12.78 -14.75
CA ILE A 176 9.82 13.93 -14.61
C ILE A 176 10.53 15.09 -13.92
N LEU A 177 11.28 14.81 -12.84
CA LEU A 177 12.04 15.83 -12.13
C LEU A 177 13.12 16.46 -13.01
N ALA A 178 13.77 15.67 -13.87
CA ALA A 178 14.78 16.15 -14.81
C ALA A 178 14.19 17.06 -15.91
N GLN A 179 12.92 16.87 -16.28
CA GLN A 179 12.23 17.74 -17.25
C GLN A 179 11.76 19.05 -16.63
N SER A 180 11.55 19.09 -15.31
CA SER A 180 11.10 20.30 -14.59
C SER A 180 12.22 21.21 -14.10
N ARG A 181 13.49 20.77 -14.20
CA ARG A 181 14.67 21.52 -13.74
C ARG A 181 15.31 22.29 -14.89
#